data_AF-A0A0F2QT30-F1
#
_entry.id   AF-A0A0F2QT30-F1
#
_cell.length_a   1.000
_cell.length_b   1.000
_cell.length_c   1.000
_cell.angle_alpha   90.00
_cell.angle_beta   90.00
_cell.angle_gamma   90.00
#
_symmetry.space_group_name_H-M   'P 1'
#
loop_
_entity.id
_entity.type
_entity.pdbx_description
1 polymer ?
#
loop_
_entity_poly.entity_id
_entity_poly.type
_entity_poly.pdbx_seq_one_letter_code
_entity_poly.pdbx_strand_id
1 'polypeptide(L)'
;MRMTNQDSRTLEKLDQLYEVGDKAGPMVLNGKCGECGGEVLVEIDKTSDGYGINGGFVFAADDGQLAIKCIHCHQKGNILIIQKTFT
;
A
#
# COMPACT_ATOMS: atom_id res chain seq x y z
N MET A 1 -10.76 -9.80 11.11
CA MET A 1 -10.88 -8.92 9.93
C MET A 1 -11.32 -9.76 8.74
N ARG A 2 -12.24 -9.29 7.90
CA ARG A 2 -12.56 -9.96 6.62
C ARG A 2 -11.54 -9.50 5.59
N MET A 3 -10.72 -10.43 5.10
CA MET A 3 -9.82 -10.20 3.97
C MET A 3 -10.66 -10.02 2.70
N THR A 4 -10.43 -8.96 1.93
CA THR A 4 -11.10 -8.79 0.64
C THR A 4 -10.32 -9.52 -0.45
N ASN A 5 -10.98 -9.82 -1.58
CA ASN A 5 -10.29 -10.38 -2.76
C ASN A 5 -9.17 -9.46 -3.26
N GLN A 6 -9.31 -8.16 -3.02
CA GLN A 6 -8.31 -7.16 -3.34
C GLN A 6 -7.04 -7.30 -2.48
N ASP A 7 -7.23 -7.53 -1.18
CA ASP A 7 -6.12 -7.68 -0.25
C ASP A 7 -5.30 -8.93 -0.59
N SER A 8 -5.96 -10.06 -0.89
CA SER A 8 -5.29 -11.31 -1.29
C SER A 8 -4.42 -11.12 -2.54
N ARG A 9 -4.95 -10.48 -3.59
CA ARG A 9 -4.20 -10.20 -4.83
C ARG A 9 -3.01 -9.27 -4.58
N THR A 10 -3.18 -8.30 -3.67
CA THR A 10 -2.11 -7.37 -3.30
C THR A 10 -0.97 -8.12 -2.61
N LEU A 11 -1.28 -9.01 -1.66
CA LEU A 11 -0.28 -9.83 -0.97
C LEU A 11 0.47 -10.74 -1.94
N GLU A 12 -0.24 -11.48 -2.80
CA GLU A 12 0.37 -12.34 -3.81
C GLU A 12 1.36 -11.59 -4.70
N LYS A 13 1.04 -10.34 -5.06
CA LYS A 13 1.91 -9.54 -5.91
C LYS A 13 3.15 -9.04 -5.17
N LEU A 14 3.00 -8.68 -3.90
CA LEU A 14 4.13 -8.31 -3.05
C LEU A 14 5.07 -9.49 -2.81
N ASP A 15 4.54 -10.69 -2.61
CA ASP A 15 5.36 -11.91 -2.48
C ASP A 15 6.18 -12.16 -3.74
N GLN A 16 5.56 -12.12 -4.92
CA GLN A 16 6.27 -12.24 -6.21
C GLN A 16 7.41 -11.23 -6.35
N LEU A 17 7.18 -9.98 -5.95
CA LEU A 17 8.20 -8.92 -6.07
C LEU A 17 9.36 -9.09 -5.08
N TYR A 18 9.11 -9.72 -3.93
CA TYR A 18 10.14 -10.00 -2.93
C TYR A 18 10.93 -11.28 -3.22
N GLU A 19 10.28 -12.33 -3.74
CA GLU A 19 10.93 -13.58 -4.13
C GLU A 19 11.91 -13.39 -5.30
N VAL A 20 11.56 -12.55 -6.28
CA VAL A 20 12.42 -12.28 -7.44
C VAL A 20 13.65 -11.43 -7.07
N GLY A 21 13.60 -10.72 -5.94
CA GLY A 21 14.49 -9.59 -5.69
C GLY A 21 15.74 -9.86 -4.85
N ASP A 22 15.86 -11.01 -4.16
CA ASP A 22 16.86 -11.22 -3.08
C ASP A 22 17.01 -9.97 -2.19
N LYS A 23 15.85 -9.37 -1.84
CA LYS A 23 15.81 -8.06 -1.18
C LYS A 23 15.99 -8.25 0.31
N ALA A 24 17.22 -8.04 0.78
CA ALA A 24 17.53 -7.96 2.21
C ALA A 24 17.00 -6.68 2.90
N GLY A 25 16.17 -5.87 2.24
CA GLY A 25 15.70 -4.59 2.77
C GLY A 25 14.42 -4.06 2.11
N PRO A 26 13.96 -2.86 2.53
CA PRO A 26 12.70 -2.28 2.07
C PRO A 26 12.63 -2.14 0.56
N MET A 27 11.48 -2.46 0.00
CA MET A 27 11.14 -2.16 -1.38
C MET A 27 10.54 -0.75 -1.46
N VAL A 28 11.19 0.11 -2.22
CA VAL A 28 10.67 1.46 -2.50
C VAL A 28 9.93 1.45 -3.83
N LEU A 29 8.65 1.81 -3.80
CA LEU A 29 7.84 2.10 -4.99
C LEU A 29 7.71 3.61 -5.13
N ASN A 30 8.25 4.15 -6.23
CA ASN A 30 8.05 5.54 -6.62
C ASN A 30 7.11 5.58 -7.83
N GLY A 31 6.02 6.34 -7.72
CA GLY A 31 5.07 6.48 -8.81
C GLY A 31 4.12 7.65 -8.60
N LYS A 32 3.07 7.69 -9.43
CA LYS A 32 2.01 8.70 -9.31
C LYS A 32 0.81 8.10 -8.61
N CYS A 33 0.13 8.91 -7.80
CA CYS A 33 -1.16 8.57 -7.24
C CYS A 33 -2.16 8.38 -8.38
N GLY A 34 -2.82 7.23 -8.43
CA GLY A 34 -3.83 6.93 -9.45
C GLY A 34 -5.06 7.84 -9.44
N GLU A 35 -5.26 8.64 -8.39
CA GLU A 35 -6.39 9.58 -8.30
C GLU A 35 -6.00 11.02 -8.62
N CYS A 36 -5.02 11.59 -7.91
CA CYS A 36 -4.65 13.00 -8.09
C CYS A 36 -3.46 13.21 -9.04
N GLY A 37 -2.79 12.15 -9.47
CA GLY A 37 -1.59 12.23 -10.31
C GLY A 37 -0.33 12.76 -9.61
N GLY A 38 -0.42 13.12 -8.32
CA GLY A 38 0.71 13.60 -7.52
C GLY A 38 1.76 12.51 -7.29
N GLU A 39 3.02 12.90 -7.10
CA GLU A 39 4.11 11.98 -6.81
C GLU A 39 3.94 11.34 -5.42
N VAL A 40 4.16 10.04 -5.36
CA VAL A 40 4.06 9.25 -4.12
C VAL A 40 5.24 8.31 -4.06
N LEU A 41 5.93 8.36 -2.94
CA LEU A 41 6.95 7.39 -2.57
C LEU A 41 6.37 6.50 -1.48
N VAL A 42 6.36 5.20 -1.74
CA VAL A 42 5.89 4.19 -0.79
C VAL A 42 7.02 3.25 -0.47
N GLU A 43 7.29 3.09 0.82
CA GLU A 43 8.23 2.09 1.32
C GLU A 43 7.44 0.90 1.82
N ILE A 44 7.84 -0.30 1.39
CA ILE A 44 7.22 -1.56 1.77
C ILE A 44 8.29 -2.40 2.42
N ASP A 45 8.07 -2.84 3.65
CA ASP A 45 8.95 -3.73 4.40
C ASP A 45 8.29 -5.08 4.58
N LYS A 46 8.98 -6.17 4.25
CA LYS A 46 8.52 -7.53 4.57
C LYS A 46 8.73 -7.78 6.07
N THR A 47 7.67 -8.20 6.77
CA THR A 47 7.70 -8.55 8.19
C THR A 47 7.39 -10.04 8.37
N SER A 48 7.55 -10.57 9.59
CA SER A 48 7.18 -11.96 9.88
C SER A 48 5.68 -12.25 9.67
N ASP A 49 4.85 -11.21 9.78
CA ASP A 49 3.39 -11.33 9.77
C ASP A 49 2.77 -10.76 8.47
N GLY A 50 3.59 -10.35 7.49
CA GLY A 50 3.14 -9.78 6.22
C GLY A 50 4.00 -8.61 5.76
N TYR A 51 3.40 -7.44 5.60
CA TYR A 51 4.04 -6.24 5.05
C TYR A 51 3.71 -4.98 5.85
N GLY A 52 4.74 -4.21 6.17
CA GLY A 52 4.61 -2.82 6.60
C GLY A 52 4.61 -1.90 5.38
N ILE A 53 3.72 -0.90 5.35
CA ILE A 53 3.62 0.08 4.25
C ILE A 53 3.72 1.49 4.84
N ASN A 54 4.61 2.32 4.29
CA ASN A 54 4.84 3.70 4.72
C ASN A 54 4.80 4.67 3.52
N GLY A 55 4.37 5.91 3.73
CA GLY A 55 4.36 6.97 2.70
C GLY A 55 3.15 6.96 1.74
N GLY A 56 2.33 5.91 1.73
CA GLY A 56 1.12 5.83 0.91
C GLY A 56 0.39 4.51 1.05
N PHE A 57 -0.42 4.19 0.04
CA PHE A 57 -1.21 2.96 -0.02
C PHE A 57 -0.93 2.23 -1.32
N VAL A 58 -0.84 0.90 -1.23
CA VAL A 58 -0.60 0.01 -2.37
C VAL A 58 -1.70 -1.03 -2.43
N PHE A 59 -2.20 -1.30 -3.64
CA PHE A 59 -3.20 -2.33 -3.89
C PHE A 59 -3.09 -2.85 -5.32
N ALA A 60 -3.51 -4.09 -5.55
CA ALA A 60 -3.53 -4.69 -6.88
C ALA A 60 -4.70 -4.14 -7.72
N ALA A 61 -4.45 -3.31 -8.72
CA ALA A 61 -5.47 -2.83 -9.64
C ALA A 61 -6.13 -3.98 -10.43
N ASP A 62 -7.24 -3.66 -11.13
CA ASP A 62 -8.01 -4.66 -11.88
C ASP A 62 -7.22 -5.31 -13.03
N ASP A 63 -6.18 -4.62 -13.52
CA ASP A 63 -5.24 -5.14 -14.51
C ASP A 63 -4.13 -6.04 -13.90
N GLY A 64 -4.17 -6.28 -12.59
CA GLY A 64 -3.21 -7.10 -11.85
C GLY A 64 -1.90 -6.39 -11.51
N GLN A 65 -1.75 -5.10 -11.83
CA GLN A 65 -0.58 -4.30 -11.46
C GLN A 65 -0.75 -3.67 -10.08
N LEU A 66 0.36 -3.35 -9.41
CA LEU A 66 0.28 -2.57 -8.18
C LEU A 66 -0.01 -1.11 -8.53
N ALA A 67 -1.08 -0.58 -7.96
CA ALA A 67 -1.43 0.83 -8.01
C ALA A 67 -1.11 1.50 -6.67
N ILE A 68 -0.80 2.81 -6.75
CA ILE A 68 -0.41 3.63 -5.61
C ILE A 68 -1.45 4.73 -5.39
N LYS A 69 -1.83 4.96 -4.13
CA LYS A 69 -2.59 6.15 -3.70
C LYS A 69 -1.81 6.92 -2.64
N CYS A 70 -1.87 8.25 -2.73
CA CYS A 70 -1.34 9.11 -1.67
C CYS A 70 -2.27 9.08 -0.45
N ILE A 71 -1.72 9.44 0.71
CA ILE A 71 -2.45 9.44 1.98
C ILE A 71 -3.68 10.36 1.90
N HIS A 72 -3.56 11.51 1.25
CA HIS A 72 -4.65 12.47 1.09
C HIS A 72 -5.82 11.92 0.27
N CYS A 73 -5.54 11.18 -0.80
CA CYS A 73 -6.57 10.57 -1.64
C CYS A 73 -7.23 9.39 -0.95
N HIS A 74 -6.44 8.56 -0.26
CA HIS A 74 -6.99 7.44 0.49
C HIS A 74 -7.96 7.89 1.59
N GLN A 75 -7.61 8.96 2.33
CA GLN A 75 -8.47 9.53 3.38
C GLN A 75 -9.77 10.17 2.87
N LYS A 76 -9.89 10.49 1.58
CA LYS A 76 -11.15 11.01 1.02
C LYS A 76 -12.24 9.94 0.89
N GLY A 77 -11.89 8.66 1.00
CA GLY A 77 -12.85 7.57 1.13
C GLY A 77 -13.24 7.32 2.59
N ASN A 78 -14.35 7.90 3.04
CA ASN A 78 -14.99 7.66 4.35
C ASN A 78 -14.17 8.02 5.61
N ILE A 79 -14.14 9.31 5.94
CA ILE A 79 -13.80 9.81 7.27
C ILE A 79 -14.98 9.55 8.23
N LEU A 80 -14.81 8.60 9.15
CA LEU A 80 -15.30 8.70 10.52
C LEU A 80 -14.07 8.86 11.41
N ILE A 81 -13.52 10.07 11.47
CA ILE A 81 -12.51 10.44 12.46
C ILE A 81 -13.23 10.51 13.80
N ILE A 82 -13.13 9.46 14.61
CA ILE A 82 -13.24 9.60 16.06
C ILE A 82 -11.80 9.65 16.59
N GLN A 83 -11.08 10.75 16.34
CA GLN A 83 -9.88 11.03 17.11
C GLN A 83 -10.30 11.74 18.39
N LYS A 84 -10.23 11.02 19.52
CA LYS A 84 -10.11 11.65 20.84
C LYS A 84 -8.69 12.19 20.95
N THR A 85 -8.58 13.51 20.98
CA THR A 85 -7.39 14.20 21.45
C THR A 85 -7.34 14.03 22.98
N PHE A 86 -6.30 13.38 23.50
CA PHE A 86 -5.96 13.50 24.92
C PHE A 86 -5.06 14.74 25.04
N THR A 87 -5.61 15.79 25.63
CA THR A 87 -4.85 16.91 26.23
C THR A 87 -4.24 16.47 27.55
#